data_AF-A0A1F4VKM1-F1
#
_entry.id   AF-A0A1F4VKM1-F1
#
_cell.length_a   1.000
_cell.length_b   1.000
_cell.length_c   1.000
_cell.angle_alpha   90.00
_cell.angle_beta   90.00
_cell.angle_gamma   90.00
#
_symmetry.space_group_name_H-M   'P 1'
#
loop_
_entity.id
_entity.type
_entity.pdbx_description
1 polymer ?
#
loop_
_entity_poly.entity_id
_entity_poly.type
_entity_poly.pdbx_seq_one_letter_code
_entity_poly.pdbx_strand_id
1 'polypeptide(L)' 'MFIIDILNLNALAVYATDAEREILEKAFTATGSDNVMDIGPRISRKKDIAPAIERVVTG' A
#
# COMPACT_ATOMS: atom_id res chain seq x y z
N MET A 1 -7.58 2.32 1.19
CA MET A 1 -7.50 3.76 0.77
C MET A 1 -6.04 4.19 0.79
N PHE A 2 -5.61 5.13 -0.06
CA PHE A 2 -4.21 5.63 -0.06
C PHE A 2 -4.19 7.13 0.22
N ILE A 3 -3.28 7.56 1.09
CA ILE A 3 -3.02 8.96 1.45
C ILE A 3 -1.62 9.28 0.99
N ILE A 4 -1.44 10.34 0.21
CA ILE A 4 -0.15 10.71 -0.37
C ILE A 4 0.29 12.03 0.24
N ASP A 5 1.47 12.03 0.85
CA ASP A 5 2.18 13.25 1.22
C ASP A 5 2.97 13.72 0.00
N ILE A 6 2.47 14.77 -0.65
CA ILE A 6 3.06 15.35 -1.85
C ILE A 6 4.34 16.15 -1.56
N LEU A 7 4.57 16.56 -0.31
CA LEU A 7 5.75 17.34 0.07
C LEU A 7 6.93 16.40 0.36
N ASN A 8 6.67 15.28 1.03
CA ASN A 8 7.69 14.29 1.36
C ASN A 8 7.77 13.13 0.35
N LEU A 9 6.94 13.16 -0.70
CA LEU A 9 6.82 12.10 -1.70
C LEU A 9 6.67 10.71 -1.07
N ASN A 10 5.80 10.60 -0.06
CA ASN A 10 5.53 9.36 0.66
C ASN A 10 4.04 9.00 0.59
N ALA A 11 3.69 7.74 0.84
CA ALA A 11 2.30 7.30 0.88
C ALA A 11 2.01 6.34 2.03
N LEU A 12 0.81 6.49 2.58
CA LEU A 12 0.22 5.60 3.57
C LEU A 12 -0.94 4.83 2.93
N ALA A 13 -1.03 3.54 3.21
CA ALA A 13 -2.17 2.70 2.91
C ALA A 13 -3.02 2.53 4.17
N VAL A 14 -4.32 2.78 4.06
CA VAL A 14 -5.32 2.53 5.09
C VAL A 14 -6.14 1.31 4.70
N TYR A 15 -6.29 0.36 5.61
CA TYR A 15 -6.98 -0.91 5.40
C TYR A 15 -8.01 -1.18 6.51
N ALA A 16 -9.07 -1.91 6.19
CA ALA A 16 -10.19 -2.19 7.09
C ALA A 16 -10.19 -3.64 7.60
N THR A 17 -9.57 -4.57 6.89
CA THR A 17 -9.60 -6.00 7.22
C THR A 17 -8.21 -6.63 7.25
N ASP A 18 -8.08 -7.76 7.94
CA ASP A 18 -6.84 -8.54 7.94
C ASP A 18 -6.47 -9.07 6.56
N ALA A 19 -7.44 -9.40 5.72
CA ALA A 19 -7.19 -9.82 4.35
C ALA A 19 -6.54 -8.70 3.52
N GLU A 20 -7.04 -7.46 3.67
CA GLU A 20 -6.41 -6.30 3.03
C GLU A 20 -5.01 -6.04 3.60
N ARG A 21 -4.83 -6.16 4.92
CA ARG A 21 -3.52 -6.04 5.57
C ARG A 21 -2.52 -7.02 4.95
N GLU A 22 -2.86 -8.31 4.90
CA GLU A 22 -1.98 -9.35 4.36
C GLU A 22 -1.61 -9.11 2.88
N ILE A 23 -2.56 -8.65 2.07
CA ILE A 23 -2.29 -8.31 0.66
C ILE A 23 -1.31 -7.15 0.58
N LEU A 24 -1.51 -6.09 1.38
CA LEU A 24 -0.64 -4.92 1.40
C LEU A 24 0.76 -5.25 1.93
N GLU A 25 0.87 -6.07 2.99
CA GLU A 25 2.16 -6.51 3.56
C GLU A 25 2.98 -7.28 2.51
N LYS A 26 2.33 -8.19 1.77
CA LYS A 26 2.94 -8.93 0.66
C LYS A 26 3.33 -8.01 -0.50
N ALA A 27 2.46 -7.07 -0.87
CA ALA A 27 2.67 -6.20 -2.02
C ALA A 27 3.79 -5.19 -1.79
N PHE A 28 3.96 -4.73 -0.55
CA PHE A 28 4.79 -3.57 -0.22
C PHE A 28 5.95 -3.88 0.72
N THR A 29 6.09 -5.12 1.19
CA THR A 29 7.16 -5.55 2.13
C THR A 29 7.23 -4.62 3.35
N ALA A 30 6.07 -4.21 3.83
CA ALA A 30 5.87 -3.33 4.97
C ALA A 30 4.96 -4.03 5.98
N THR A 31 4.93 -3.53 7.21
CA THR A 31 4.03 -4.05 8.27
C THR A 31 2.98 -3.01 8.60
N GLY A 32 1.73 -3.44 8.72
CA GLY A 32 0.62 -2.57 9.07
C GLY A 32 0.43 -2.50 10.58
N SER A 33 0.12 -1.32 11.11
CA SER A 33 -0.25 -1.08 12.50
C SER A 33 -1.39 -0.07 12.56
N ASP A 34 -2.35 -0.26 13.48
CA ASP A 34 -3.50 0.64 13.66
C ASP A 34 -4.26 0.96 12.36
N ASN A 35 -4.49 -0.07 11.52
CA ASN A 35 -5.18 0.04 10.24
C ASN A 35 -4.47 0.91 9.19
N VAL A 36 -3.19 1.24 9.42
CA VAL A 36 -2.36 2.06 8.53
C VAL A 36 -1.04 1.36 8.25
N MET A 37 -0.49 1.58 7.06
CA MET A 37 0.81 1.05 6.63
C MET A 37 1.54 2.11 5.83
N ASP A 38 2.82 2.34 6.15
CA ASP A 38 3.70 3.13 5.29
C ASP A 38 4.12 2.27 4.09
N ILE A 39 3.80 2.75 2.89
CA ILE A 39 4.11 2.06 1.62
C ILE A 39 5.23 2.74 0.84
N GLY A 40 5.93 3.69 1.46
CA GLY A 40 7.08 4.38 0.90
C GLY A 40 6.72 5.33 -0.25
N PRO A 41 7.70 5.66 -1.12
CA PRO A 41 7.56 6.71 -2.12
C PRO A 41 6.77 6.27 -3.36
N ARG A 42 5.46 6.05 -3.18
CA ARG A 42 4.51 5.68 -4.24
C ARG A 42 3.51 6.79 -4.48
N ILE A 43 3.57 7.39 -5.66
CA ILE A 43 2.72 8.55 -6.00
C ILE A 43 1.63 8.16 -7.00
N SER A 44 1.95 7.26 -7.92
CA SER A 44 1.03 6.90 -9.00
C SER A 44 0.26 5.63 -8.68
N ARG A 45 -1.07 5.73 -8.60
CA ARG A 45 -1.93 4.54 -8.47
C ARG A 45 -1.71 3.55 -9.60
N LYS A 46 -1.63 4.04 -10.85
CA LYS A 46 -1.54 3.20 -12.05
C LYS A 46 -0.15 2.59 -12.25
N LYS A 47 0.92 3.31 -11.89
CA LYS A 47 2.30 2.87 -12.16
C LYS A 47 2.94 2.15 -10.97
N ASP A 48 2.60 2.55 -9.74
CA ASP A 48 3.33 2.11 -8.54
C ASP A 48 2.49 1.19 -7.63
N ILE A 49 1.23 1.54 -7.42
CA ILE A 49 0.37 0.89 -6.40
C ILE A 49 -0.39 -0.31 -6.97
N ALA A 50 -1.19 -0.11 -8.02
CA ALA A 50 -2.02 -1.16 -8.59
C ALA A 50 -1.21 -2.36 -9.10
N PRO A 51 -0.09 -2.18 -9.84
CA PRO A 51 0.71 -3.31 -10.30
C PRO A 51 1.32 -4.14 -9.16
N ALA A 52 1.66 -3.52 -8.02
CA ALA A 52 2.20 -4.24 -6.87
C ALA A 52 1.13 -5.11 -6.20
N ILE A 53 -0.11 -4.62 -6.09
CA ILE A 53 -1.24 -5.38 -5.54
C ILE A 53 -1.65 -6.50 -6.50
N GLU A 54 -1.74 -6.20 -7.80
CA GLU A 54 -2.12 -7.19 -8.82
C GLU A 54 -1.20 -8.40 -8.79
N ARG A 55 0.13 -8.22 -8.65
CA ARG A 55 1.10 -9.31 -8.52
C ARG A 55 0.83 -10.27 -7.35
N VAL A 56 0.20 -9.79 -6.28
CA VAL A 56 -0.13 -10.61 -5.10
C VAL A 56 -1.48 -11.30 -5.27
N VAL A 57 -2.44 -10.64 -5.90
CA VAL A 57 -3.82 -11.13 -6.02
C VAL A 57 -4.00 -12.06 -7.23
N THR A 58 -3.22 -11.87 -8.29
CA THR A 58 -3.26 -12.72 -9.51
C THR A 58 -2.09 -13.70 -9.60
N GLY A 59 -1.12 -13.59 -8.69
CA GLY A 59 0.04 -14.47 -8.60
C GLY A 59 -0.24 -15.78 -7.87
#